data_AF-S8DQA5-F1
#
_entry.id   AF-S8DQA5-F1
#
_cell.length_a   1.000
_cell.length_b   1.000
_cell.length_c   1.000
_cell.angle_alpha   90.00
_cell.angle_beta   90.00
_cell.angle_gamma   90.00
#
_symmetry.space_group_name_H-M   'P 1'
#
loop_
_entity.id
_entity.type
_entity.pdbx_description
1 polymer ?
#
loop_
_entity_poly.entity_id
_entity_poly.type
_entity_poly.pdbx_seq_one_letter_code
_entity_poly.pdbx_strand_id
1 'polypeptide(L)'
;MLNNDETLDLRWIQLEEDDEEVIALAGEQVLGMYKRVDRRVRPVPGIFPEDARVERGFPENPLDKLPVLSFRPPEFEPGERLTQARLDDMHINEDGYLWPEEEQLFKHILRMNEGALAFEESHRGTFREDYFTPYIIPVIPHEPWEFTNIPIPPGIKDRVIALLKEKLDAGVYE
;
A
#
# COMPACT_ATOMS: atom_id res chain seq x y z
N MET A 1 -52.87 17.31 8.01
CA MET A 1 -53.47 16.07 8.51
C MET A 1 -52.69 14.92 7.91
N LEU A 2 -52.28 13.99 8.77
CA LEU A 2 -51.55 12.76 8.46
C LEU A 2 -52.38 11.80 7.60
N ASN A 3 -51.68 10.89 6.92
CA ASN A 3 -51.95 9.45 6.69
C ASN A 3 -51.11 9.04 5.45
N ASN A 4 -49.89 8.53 5.56
CA ASN A 4 -49.48 7.17 5.97
C ASN A 4 -50.38 6.07 5.40
N ASP A 5 -50.05 5.54 4.22
CA ASP A 5 -50.16 4.12 3.90
C ASP A 5 -49.37 3.79 2.61
N GLU A 6 -48.06 3.57 2.74
CA GLU A 6 -47.28 2.81 1.74
C GLU A 6 -46.95 1.46 2.38
N THR A 7 -47.92 0.55 2.33
CA THR A 7 -47.71 -0.88 2.58
C THR A 7 -46.75 -1.42 1.53
N LEU A 8 -45.50 -1.67 1.93
CA LEU A 8 -44.51 -2.40 1.14
C LEU A 8 -45.05 -3.81 0.85
N ASP A 9 -45.22 -4.11 -0.43
CA ASP A 9 -45.70 -5.39 -0.96
C ASP A 9 -44.67 -6.50 -0.65
N LEU A 10 -44.94 -7.26 0.41
CA LEU A 10 -44.13 -8.40 0.89
C LEU A 10 -44.28 -9.64 -0.01
N ARG A 11 -44.29 -9.46 -1.34
CA ARG A 11 -44.38 -10.56 -2.33
C ARG A 11 -43.06 -11.23 -2.67
N TRP A 12 -41.98 -10.89 -1.97
CA TRP A 12 -40.65 -11.48 -2.19
C TRP A 12 -40.29 -12.61 -1.22
N ILE A 13 -41.28 -13.22 -0.56
CA ILE A 13 -41.08 -14.40 0.29
C ILE A 13 -41.84 -15.58 -0.32
N GLN A 14 -41.31 -16.10 -1.42
CA GLN A 14 -41.53 -17.50 -1.80
C GLN A 14 -40.15 -18.09 -2.04
N LEU A 15 -39.58 -18.59 -0.95
CA LEU A 15 -38.42 -19.48 -0.94
C LEU A 15 -38.84 -20.75 -1.69
N GLU A 16 -38.15 -21.08 -2.77
CA GLU A 16 -38.28 -22.39 -3.40
C GLU A 16 -37.57 -23.43 -2.51
N GLU A 17 -38.04 -24.68 -2.49
CA GLU A 17 -37.48 -25.75 -1.62
C GLU A 17 -35.96 -25.94 -1.79
N ASP A 18 -35.40 -25.53 -2.93
CA ASP A 18 -33.97 -25.56 -3.21
C ASP A 18 -33.17 -24.48 -2.44
N ASP A 19 -33.79 -23.35 -2.08
CA ASP A 19 -33.15 -22.29 -1.28
C ASP A 19 -32.94 -22.72 0.18
N GLU A 20 -33.81 -23.58 0.72
CA GLU A 20 -33.66 -24.11 2.08
C GLU A 20 -32.44 -25.04 2.19
N GLU A 21 -32.11 -25.81 1.14
CA GLU A 21 -30.91 -26.66 1.11
C GLU A 21 -29.61 -25.84 1.06
N VAL A 22 -29.61 -24.74 0.29
CA VAL A 22 -28.46 -23.83 0.18
C VAL A 22 -28.25 -23.05 1.48
N ILE A 23 -29.33 -22.61 2.13
CA ILE A 23 -29.28 -21.92 3.43
C ILE A 23 -28.90 -22.90 4.55
N ALA A 24 -29.33 -24.15 4.52
CA ALA A 24 -28.90 -25.18 5.48
C ALA A 24 -27.40 -25.51 5.35
N LEU A 25 -26.85 -25.49 4.14
CA LEU A 25 -25.41 -25.63 3.89
C LEU A 25 -24.59 -24.41 4.35
N ALA A 26 -25.18 -23.20 4.28
CA ALA A 26 -24.53 -21.95 4.65
C ALA A 26 -24.71 -21.57 6.13
N GLY A 27 -25.75 -22.07 6.79
CA GLY A 27 -26.22 -21.62 8.10
C GLY A 27 -25.50 -22.22 9.32
N GLU A 28 -24.64 -23.23 9.14
CA GLU A 28 -24.01 -23.94 10.26
C GLU A 28 -22.48 -24.02 10.13
N GLN A 29 -21.84 -22.88 9.84
CA GLN A 29 -20.40 -22.71 10.10
C GLN A 29 -20.16 -21.48 10.96
N VAL A 30 -19.91 -21.75 12.24
CA VAL A 30 -19.35 -20.84 13.22
C VAL A 30 -18.18 -20.07 12.59
N LEU A 31 -18.36 -18.76 12.34
CA LEU A 31 -17.38 -17.82 11.76
C LEU A 31 -16.11 -17.59 12.62
N GLY A 32 -15.86 -18.45 13.61
CA GLY A 32 -14.68 -18.40 14.49
C GLY A 32 -13.75 -19.61 14.40
N MET A 33 -14.10 -20.67 13.65
CA MET A 33 -13.27 -21.88 13.59
C MET A 33 -12.41 -21.88 12.31
N TYR A 34 -11.09 -21.80 12.49
CA TYR A 34 -10.13 -21.90 11.38
C TYR A 34 -10.34 -23.20 10.59
N LYS A 35 -10.29 -23.12 9.25
CA LYS A 35 -10.48 -24.29 8.37
C LYS A 35 -9.46 -25.38 8.74
N ARG A 36 -9.96 -26.57 9.09
CA ARG A 36 -9.09 -27.69 9.51
C ARG A 36 -8.10 -28.06 8.40
N VAL A 37 -6.91 -28.54 8.79
CA VAL A 37 -5.79 -28.83 7.87
C VAL A 37 -6.17 -29.83 6.79
N ASP A 38 -6.99 -30.83 7.12
CA ASP A 38 -7.53 -31.86 6.22
C ASP A 38 -8.51 -31.30 5.17
N ARG A 39 -9.19 -30.18 5.48
CA ARG A 39 -10.15 -29.52 4.60
C ARG A 39 -9.56 -28.32 3.86
N ARG A 40 -8.31 -27.96 4.15
CA ARG A 40 -7.66 -26.80 3.52
C ARG A 40 -7.32 -27.15 2.07
N VAL A 41 -7.92 -26.41 1.14
CA VAL A 41 -7.55 -26.46 -0.28
C VAL A 41 -6.12 -25.96 -0.41
N ARG A 42 -5.24 -26.78 -0.98
CA ARG A 42 -3.85 -26.39 -1.27
C ARG A 42 -3.79 -25.93 -2.71
N PRO A 43 -3.17 -24.77 -3.00
CA PRO A 43 -2.96 -24.35 -4.37
C PRO A 43 -2.10 -25.41 -5.07
N VAL A 44 -2.47 -25.76 -6.30
CA VAL A 44 -1.65 -26.63 -7.15
C VAL A 44 -0.50 -25.79 -7.69
N PRO A 45 0.76 -26.22 -7.51
CA PRO A 45 1.90 -25.50 -8.07
C PRO A 45 1.81 -25.53 -9.61
N GLY A 46 1.64 -24.35 -10.21
CA GLY A 46 1.67 -24.13 -11.66
C GLY A 46 3.02 -23.59 -12.12
N ILE A 47 3.31 -23.72 -13.41
CA ILE A 47 4.45 -23.06 -14.05
C ILE A 47 4.09 -21.59 -14.23
N PHE A 48 4.98 -20.68 -13.84
CA PHE A 48 4.77 -19.25 -14.08
C PHE A 48 4.92 -18.96 -15.58
N PRO A 49 3.93 -18.32 -16.21
CA PRO A 49 3.95 -18.10 -17.65
C PRO A 49 4.98 -17.00 -18.02
N GLU A 50 5.83 -17.26 -19.02
CA GLU A 50 6.93 -16.35 -19.40
C GLU A 50 6.43 -15.01 -19.94
N ASP A 51 5.24 -14.96 -20.54
CA ASP A 51 4.59 -13.73 -21.00
C ASP A 51 4.14 -12.81 -19.86
N ALA A 52 3.96 -13.34 -18.65
CA ALA A 52 3.67 -12.54 -17.45
C ALA A 52 4.94 -12.09 -16.70
N ARG A 53 6.12 -12.38 -17.23
CA ARG A 53 7.39 -12.07 -16.58
C ARG A 53 7.70 -10.58 -16.68
N VAL A 54 7.95 -9.96 -15.53
CA VAL A 54 8.42 -8.59 -15.50
C VAL A 54 9.89 -8.52 -15.92
N GLU A 55 10.12 -7.87 -17.05
CA GLU A 55 11.44 -7.47 -17.52
C GLU A 55 11.86 -6.13 -16.89
N ARG A 56 13.10 -6.08 -16.39
CA ARG A 56 13.73 -4.87 -15.87
C ARG A 56 14.79 -4.37 -16.84
N GLY A 57 14.60 -3.15 -17.33
CA GLY A 57 15.54 -2.44 -18.20
C GLY A 57 16.04 -1.15 -17.55
N PHE A 58 17.29 -0.76 -17.85
CA PHE A 58 17.80 0.56 -17.50
C PHE A 58 18.00 1.33 -18.82
N PRO A 59 17.08 2.24 -19.19
CA PRO A 59 17.20 3.00 -20.44
C PRO A 59 18.42 3.95 -20.43
N GLU A 60 18.85 4.37 -19.24
CA GLU A 60 20.02 5.22 -19.00
C GLU A 60 20.80 4.68 -17.81
N ASN A 61 22.11 4.93 -17.75
CA ASN A 61 22.91 4.60 -16.57
C ASN A 61 22.51 5.52 -15.41
N PRO A 62 21.99 4.98 -14.28
CA PRO A 62 21.52 5.80 -13.16
C PRO A 62 22.65 6.59 -12.48
N LEU A 63 23.91 6.19 -12.66
CA LEU A 63 25.06 6.83 -12.02
C LEU A 63 25.50 8.12 -12.75
N ASP A 64 25.11 8.30 -14.01
CA ASP A 64 25.58 9.44 -14.82
C ASP A 64 25.05 10.80 -14.30
N LYS A 65 23.96 10.78 -13.52
CA LYS A 65 23.32 11.98 -12.95
C LYS A 65 23.78 12.29 -11.52
N LEU A 66 24.72 11.52 -10.96
CA LEU A 66 25.17 11.73 -9.59
C LEU A 66 25.97 13.04 -9.47
N PRO A 67 25.64 13.90 -8.49
CA PRO A 67 26.42 15.10 -8.23
C PRO A 67 27.80 14.73 -7.67
N VAL A 68 28.82 15.47 -8.09
CA VAL A 68 30.17 15.32 -7.53
C VAL A 68 30.19 15.90 -6.11
N LEU A 69 30.69 15.13 -5.15
CA LEU A 69 30.81 15.58 -3.76
C LEU A 69 31.93 16.62 -3.63
N SER A 70 31.62 17.75 -2.97
CA SER A 70 32.64 18.73 -2.60
C SER A 70 33.50 18.20 -1.45
N PHE A 71 34.83 18.35 -1.55
CA PHE A 71 35.76 18.08 -0.45
C PHE A 71 35.63 19.07 0.72
N ARG A 72 34.94 20.20 0.49
CA ARG A 72 34.62 21.20 1.50
C ARG A 72 33.11 21.47 1.45
N PRO A 73 32.31 20.68 2.19
CA PRO A 73 30.86 20.89 2.23
C PRO A 73 30.55 22.27 2.85
N PRO A 74 29.53 22.99 2.36
CA PRO A 74 29.03 24.18 3.01
C PRO A 74 28.40 23.82 4.38
N GLU A 75 28.10 24.83 5.19
CA GLU A 75 27.25 24.63 6.37
C GLU A 75 25.85 24.15 5.95
N PHE A 76 25.19 23.42 6.84
CA PHE A 76 23.87 22.88 6.57
C PHE A 76 22.83 24.01 6.50
N GLU A 77 22.08 24.06 5.40
CA GLU A 77 20.94 24.94 5.24
C GLU A 77 19.66 24.09 5.12
N PRO A 78 18.60 24.38 5.91
CA PRO A 78 17.33 23.66 5.84
C PRO A 78 16.77 23.64 4.42
N GLY A 79 16.38 22.44 3.96
CA GLY A 79 15.76 22.23 2.67
C GLY A 79 14.23 22.24 2.71
N GLU A 80 13.63 21.88 1.57
CA GLU A 80 12.17 21.75 1.47
C GLU A 80 11.70 20.54 2.28
N ARG A 81 12.40 19.41 2.17
CA ARG A 81 12.06 18.17 2.88
C ARG A 81 12.92 17.98 4.13
N LEU A 82 14.21 18.26 4.03
CA LEU A 82 15.15 18.07 5.13
C LEU A 82 15.27 19.34 5.97
N THR A 83 14.36 19.50 6.93
CA THR A 83 14.39 20.59 7.93
C THR A 83 15.37 20.30 9.07
N GLN A 84 15.79 21.33 9.81
CA GLN A 84 16.65 21.15 10.99
C GLN A 84 16.04 20.17 12.02
N ALA A 85 14.75 20.29 12.32
CA ALA A 85 14.09 19.42 13.29
C ALA A 85 14.13 17.93 12.87
N ARG A 86 13.93 17.66 11.57
CA ARG A 86 14.04 16.29 11.01
C ARG A 86 15.48 15.78 11.06
N LEU A 87 16.46 16.66 10.82
CA LEU A 87 17.87 16.29 10.91
C LEU A 87 18.29 15.94 12.34
N ASP A 88 17.77 16.69 13.33
CA ASP A 88 18.05 16.45 14.75
C ASP A 88 17.38 15.14 15.23
N ASP A 89 16.19 14.83 14.72
CA ASP A 89 15.44 13.57 14.97
C ASP A 89 16.13 12.33 14.35
N MET A 90 16.95 12.51 13.31
CA MET A 90 17.75 11.43 12.73
C MET A 90 18.92 10.99 13.63
N HIS A 91 19.20 11.75 14.70
CA HIS A 91 20.22 11.41 15.68
C HIS A 91 21.57 11.01 15.06
N ILE A 92 22.07 11.85 14.16
CA ILE A 92 23.33 11.59 13.46
C ILE A 92 24.47 11.68 14.49
N ASN A 93 25.33 10.65 14.51
CA ASN A 93 26.54 10.60 15.33
C ASN A 93 26.31 10.53 16.86
N GLU A 94 25.27 9.83 17.35
CA GLU A 94 25.05 9.62 18.79
C GLU A 94 26.27 9.00 19.51
N ASP A 95 26.93 8.04 18.86
CA ASP A 95 28.07 7.33 19.42
C ASP A 95 29.40 8.13 19.32
N GLY A 96 29.41 9.28 18.65
CA GLY A 96 30.60 10.11 18.45
C GLY A 96 31.69 9.45 17.59
N TYR A 97 31.31 8.49 16.73
CA TYR A 97 32.23 7.79 15.84
C TYR A 97 32.76 8.68 14.71
N LEU A 98 31.91 9.56 14.17
CA LEU A 98 32.23 10.44 13.05
C LEU A 98 32.97 11.69 13.52
N TRP A 99 33.92 12.13 12.72
CA TRP A 99 34.57 13.43 12.92
C TRP A 99 33.60 14.58 12.58
N PRO A 100 33.78 15.78 13.15
CA PRO A 100 32.93 16.93 12.84
C PRO A 100 32.83 17.22 11.33
N GLU A 101 33.91 17.04 10.59
CA GLU A 101 33.96 17.22 9.13
C GLU A 101 33.19 16.12 8.38
N GLU A 102 33.22 14.88 8.87
CA GLU A 102 32.48 13.76 8.29
C GLU A 102 30.98 13.91 8.54
N GLU A 103 30.60 14.36 9.74
CA GLU A 103 29.22 14.67 10.08
C GLU A 103 28.68 15.79 9.18
N GLN A 104 29.48 16.84 8.94
CA GLN A 104 29.11 17.92 8.03
C GLN A 104 28.96 17.41 6.58
N LEU A 105 29.87 16.54 6.11
CA LEU A 105 29.76 15.93 4.79
C LEU A 105 28.49 15.08 4.67
N PHE A 106 28.15 14.31 5.70
CA PHE A 106 26.95 13.49 5.71
C PHE A 106 25.68 14.34 5.63
N LYS A 107 25.58 15.42 6.41
CA LYS A 107 24.49 16.40 6.33
C LYS A 107 24.37 17.00 4.93
N HIS A 108 25.49 17.30 4.28
CA HIS A 108 25.51 17.80 2.91
C HIS A 108 25.00 16.77 1.88
N ILE A 109 25.39 15.49 2.02
CA ILE A 109 24.91 14.41 1.14
C ILE A 109 23.39 14.23 1.27
N LEU A 110 22.87 14.23 2.50
CA LEU A 110 21.43 14.15 2.74
C LEU A 110 20.70 15.35 2.12
N ARG A 111 21.27 16.55 2.25
CA ARG A 111 20.70 17.77 1.67
C ARG A 111 20.63 17.73 0.15
N MET A 112 21.69 17.24 -0.52
CA MET A 112 21.72 17.08 -1.98
C MET A 112 20.72 16.04 -2.48
N ASN A 113 20.44 15.01 -1.68
CA ASN A 113 19.55 13.91 -2.03
C ASN A 113 18.21 14.00 -1.26
N GLU A 114 17.78 15.19 -0.86
CA GLU A 114 16.58 15.35 -0.02
C GLU A 114 15.31 14.75 -0.67
N GLY A 115 15.26 14.75 -2.01
CA GLY A 115 14.16 14.15 -2.78
C GLY A 115 14.05 12.62 -2.64
N ALA A 116 15.11 11.94 -2.22
CA ALA A 116 15.10 10.50 -1.96
C ALA A 116 14.56 10.15 -0.56
N LEU A 117 14.48 11.14 0.34
CA LEU A 117 13.98 10.95 1.70
C LEU A 117 12.46 11.16 1.73
N ALA A 118 11.75 10.20 2.32
CA ALA A 118 10.31 10.27 2.50
C ALA A 118 9.96 10.44 3.98
N PHE A 119 9.50 11.63 4.34
CA PHE A 119 9.02 11.95 5.70
C PHE A 119 7.50 11.89 5.84
N GLU A 120 6.78 11.96 4.71
CA GLU A 120 5.31 11.97 4.63
C GLU A 120 4.92 11.07 3.45
N GLU A 121 3.67 10.58 3.41
CA GLU A 121 3.21 9.72 2.30
C GLU A 121 3.26 10.46 0.95
N SER A 122 3.06 11.78 0.95
CA SER A 122 3.20 12.64 -0.23
C SER A 122 4.62 12.64 -0.82
N HIS A 123 5.63 12.39 0.00
CA HIS A 123 7.03 12.31 -0.44
C HIS A 123 7.39 10.93 -1.03
N ARG A 124 6.48 9.95 -0.93
CA ARG A 124 6.71 8.59 -1.41
C ARG A 124 6.87 8.60 -2.93
N GLY A 125 8.06 8.20 -3.39
CA GLY A 125 8.32 8.03 -4.81
C GLY A 125 7.64 6.79 -5.40
N THR A 126 7.35 6.84 -6.69
CA THR A 126 7.01 5.68 -7.52
C THR A 126 8.21 5.30 -8.37
N PHE A 127 8.28 4.03 -8.78
CA PHE A 127 9.27 3.64 -9.77
C PHE A 127 8.92 4.25 -11.12
N ARG A 128 9.96 4.61 -11.89
CA ARG A 128 9.79 5.01 -13.28
C ARG A 128 9.19 3.85 -14.08
N GLU A 129 8.15 4.12 -14.85
CA GLU A 129 7.47 3.13 -15.69
C GLU A 129 8.42 2.52 -16.73
N ASP A 130 9.36 3.30 -17.27
CA ASP A 130 10.34 2.81 -18.27
C ASP A 130 11.27 1.70 -17.74
N TYR A 131 11.37 1.52 -16.43
CA TYR A 131 12.30 0.55 -15.84
C TYR A 131 11.73 -0.85 -15.81
N PHE A 132 10.40 -0.98 -15.76
CA PHE A 132 9.73 -2.24 -15.56
C PHE A 132 8.56 -2.36 -16.51
N THR A 133 8.47 -3.50 -17.19
CA THR A 133 7.25 -3.85 -17.91
C THR A 133 6.06 -3.94 -16.95
N PRO A 134 4.82 -3.64 -17.40
CA PRO A 134 3.63 -3.75 -16.55
C PRO A 134 3.50 -5.14 -15.93
N TYR A 135 3.16 -5.18 -14.64
CA TYR A 135 2.99 -6.44 -13.93
C TYR A 135 1.68 -7.11 -14.38
N ILE A 136 1.78 -8.33 -14.92
CA ILE A 136 0.63 -9.14 -15.30
C ILE A 136 0.43 -10.21 -14.23
N ILE A 137 -0.73 -10.23 -13.58
CA ILE A 137 -1.09 -11.31 -12.65
C ILE A 137 -1.61 -12.47 -13.50
N PRO A 138 -0.89 -13.62 -13.59
CA PRO A 138 -1.38 -14.76 -14.34
C PRO A 138 -2.58 -15.36 -13.60
N VAL A 139 -3.74 -15.35 -14.27
CA VAL A 139 -4.98 -15.89 -13.72
C VAL A 139 -5.35 -17.20 -14.43
N ILE A 140 -5.87 -18.14 -13.65
CA ILE A 140 -6.55 -19.32 -14.17
C ILE A 140 -8.00 -18.92 -14.44
N PRO A 141 -8.71 -19.47 -15.46
CA PRO A 141 -10.13 -19.21 -15.63
C PRO A 141 -10.90 -19.45 -14.32
N HIS A 142 -11.48 -18.38 -13.78
CA HIS A 142 -12.26 -18.38 -12.55
C HIS A 142 -13.42 -17.40 -12.71
N GLU A 143 -14.46 -17.61 -11.92
CA GLU A 143 -15.55 -16.66 -11.79
C GLU A 143 -15.10 -15.54 -10.83
N PRO A 144 -15.26 -14.26 -11.18
CA PRO A 144 -14.99 -13.15 -10.27
C PRO A 144 -15.80 -13.34 -8.99
N TRP A 145 -15.12 -13.32 -7.85
CA TRP A 145 -15.77 -13.43 -6.55
C TRP A 145 -16.03 -12.03 -5.99
N GLU A 146 -17.28 -11.72 -5.67
CA GLU A 146 -17.65 -10.55 -4.87
C GLU A 146 -18.01 -10.98 -3.45
N PHE A 147 -17.44 -10.29 -2.46
CA PHE A 147 -17.78 -10.50 -1.05
C PHE A 147 -18.10 -9.16 -0.42
N THR A 148 -19.10 -9.12 0.46
CA THR A 148 -19.47 -7.90 1.18
C THR A 148 -18.34 -7.43 2.08
N ASN A 149 -17.94 -6.16 1.98
CA ASN A 149 -16.87 -5.62 2.81
C ASN A 149 -17.19 -5.74 4.30
N ILE A 150 -16.19 -6.10 5.09
CA ILE A 150 -16.29 -6.15 6.56
C ILE A 150 -16.56 -4.72 7.07
N PRO A 151 -17.58 -4.51 7.93
CA PRO A 151 -17.89 -3.18 8.45
C PRO A 151 -16.75 -2.64 9.30
N ILE A 152 -16.38 -1.38 9.06
CA ILE A 152 -15.32 -0.71 9.81
C ILE A 152 -15.84 -0.36 11.22
N PRO A 153 -15.15 -0.78 12.30
CA PRO A 153 -15.53 -0.43 13.66
C PRO A 153 -15.59 1.10 13.87
N PRO A 154 -16.61 1.62 14.60
CA PRO A 154 -16.80 3.06 14.78
C PRO A 154 -15.57 3.78 15.36
N GLY A 155 -14.85 3.15 16.30
CA GLY A 155 -13.70 3.76 16.97
C GLY A 155 -12.47 3.99 16.08
N ILE A 156 -12.38 3.32 14.92
CA ILE A 156 -11.27 3.49 13.97
C ILE A 156 -11.70 4.18 12.67
N LYS A 157 -13.00 4.41 12.48
CA LYS A 157 -13.58 4.91 11.24
C LYS A 157 -12.90 6.19 10.76
N ASP A 158 -12.75 7.18 11.64
CA ASP A 158 -12.17 8.48 11.26
C ASP A 158 -10.69 8.36 10.86
N ARG A 159 -9.95 7.46 11.52
CA ARG A 159 -8.54 7.18 11.16
C ARG A 159 -8.43 6.50 9.79
N VAL A 160 -9.31 5.56 9.50
CA VAL A 160 -9.34 4.89 8.18
C VAL A 160 -9.70 5.89 7.09
N ILE A 161 -10.68 6.78 7.33
CA ILE A 161 -11.05 7.82 6.37
C ILE A 161 -9.87 8.78 6.13
N ALA A 162 -9.17 9.20 7.19
CA ALA A 162 -7.99 10.06 7.06
C ALA A 162 -6.89 9.39 6.22
N LEU A 163 -6.60 8.11 6.49
CA LEU A 163 -5.61 7.33 5.73
C LEU A 163 -6.01 7.18 4.27
N LEU A 164 -7.28 6.89 3.98
CA LEU A 164 -7.75 6.75 2.59
C LEU A 164 -7.62 8.05 1.80
N LYS A 165 -7.91 9.21 2.44
CA LYS A 165 -7.70 10.52 1.82
C LYS A 165 -6.23 10.77 1.51
N GLU A 166 -5.34 10.47 2.45
CA GLU A 166 -3.88 10.61 2.24
C GLU A 166 -3.39 9.74 1.07
N LYS A 167 -3.92 8.51 0.91
CA LYS A 167 -3.58 7.64 -0.22
C LYS A 167 -4.16 8.13 -1.56
N LEU A 168 -5.32 8.77 -1.55
CA LEU A 168 -5.90 9.42 -2.74
C LEU A 168 -5.06 10.64 -3.14
N ASP A 169 -4.68 11.49 -2.18
CA ASP A 169 -3.84 12.67 -2.42
C ASP A 169 -2.45 12.29 -2.94
N ALA A 170 -1.92 11.14 -2.48
CA ALA A 170 -0.67 10.56 -2.98
C ALA A 170 -0.80 9.83 -4.33
N GLY A 171 -1.98 9.79 -4.95
CA GLY A 171 -2.23 9.17 -6.26
C GLY A 171 -2.08 7.65 -6.28
N VAL A 172 -2.21 6.98 -5.13
CA VAL A 172 -2.10 5.51 -5.01
C VAL A 172 -3.41 4.82 -5.35
N TYR A 173 -4.51 5.48 -4.99
CA TYR A 173 -5.85 5.08 -5.33
C TYR A 173 -6.39 6.05 -6.38
N GLU A 174 -7.12 5.50 -7.34
CA GLU A 174 -7.83 6.21 -8.41
C GLU A 174 -9.35 6.13 -8.19
#